data_AF-A0A940EHR3-F1
#
_entry.id   AF-A0A940EHR3-F1
#
_cell.length_a   1.000
_cell.length_b   1.000
_cell.length_c   1.000
_cell.angle_alpha   90.00
_cell.angle_beta   90.00
_cell.angle_gamma   90.00
#
_symmetry.space_group_name_H-M   'P 1'
#
loop_
_entity.id
_entity.type
_entity.pdbx_description
1 polymer ?
#
loop_
_entity_poly.entity_id
_entity_poly.type
_entity_poly.pdbx_seq_one_letter_code
_entity_poly.pdbx_strand_id
1 'polypeptide(L)' 'MKVKVFSKELDTNLGKPLFFTKVAHENAELLEVEINKWLEQNPNISIKEIRQTQSGGSWLTAKVVVTLWYE' A
#
# COMPACT_ATOMS: atom_id res chain seq x y z
N MET A 1 7.50 -21.14 -1.33
CA MET A 1 7.37 -19.75 -0.87
C MET A 1 6.16 -19.11 -1.54
N LYS A 2 5.20 -18.63 -0.75
CA LYS A 2 3.98 -17.95 -1.21
C LYS A 2 4.21 -16.43 -1.26
N VAL A 3 3.41 -15.74 -2.08
CA VAL A 3 3.52 -14.29 -2.27
C VAL A 3 2.15 -13.65 -2.10
N LYS A 4 2.09 -12.58 -1.30
CA LYS A 4 0.92 -11.72 -1.14
C LYS A 4 1.30 -10.29 -1.52
N VAL A 5 0.51 -9.69 -2.40
CA VAL A 5 0.72 -8.32 -2.87
C VAL A 5 -0.46 -7.46 -2.42
N PHE A 6 -0.14 -6.31 -1.84
CA PHE A 6 -1.08 -5.26 -1.50
C PHE A 6 -0.72 -4.02 -2.29
N SER A 7 -1.71 -3.24 -2.71
CA SER A 7 -1.43 -1.99 -3.42
C SER A 7 -2.50 -0.93 -3.17
N LYS A 8 -2.06 0.32 -3.06
CA LYS A 8 -2.94 1.47 -2.89
C LYS A 8 -2.45 2.66 -3.70
N GLU A 9 -3.38 3.43 -4.24
CA GLU A 9 -3.09 4.75 -4.80
C GLU A 9 -3.07 5.76 -3.65
N LEU A 10 -2.01 6.56 -3.54
CA LEU A 10 -1.85 7.56 -2.49
C LEU A 10 -2.54 8.87 -2.84
N ASP A 11 -2.49 9.29 -4.10
CA ASP A 11 -3.00 10.61 -4.49
C ASP A 11 -3.78 10.56 -5.81
N THR A 12 -5.06 10.92 -5.77
CA THR A 12 -5.90 11.05 -6.96
C THR A 12 -5.79 12.47 -7.51
N ASN A 13 -4.63 12.82 -8.08
CA ASN A 13 -4.37 14.12 -8.71
C ASN A 13 -5.16 14.36 -10.02
N LEU A 14 -6.28 13.69 -10.24
CA LEU A 14 -7.20 14.04 -11.33
C LEU A 14 -8.02 15.27 -10.92
N GLY A 15 -7.38 16.45 -11.00
CA GLY A 15 -8.06 17.73 -11.18
C GLY A 15 -8.29 18.62 -9.94
N LYS A 16 -7.66 18.35 -8.79
CA LYS A 16 -7.82 19.21 -7.60
C LYS A 16 -6.57 20.06 -7.33
N PRO A 17 -6.71 21.35 -7.00
CA PRO A 17 -5.58 22.23 -6.72
C PRO A 17 -4.78 21.72 -5.51
N LEU A 18 -3.45 21.90 -5.58
CA LEU A 18 -2.41 21.42 -4.64
C LEU A 18 -2.65 21.70 -3.14
N PHE A 19 -3.64 22.51 -2.79
CA PHE A 19 -3.99 22.89 -1.42
C PHE A 19 -5.08 22.00 -0.79
N PHE A 20 -5.65 21.04 -1.55
CA PHE A 20 -6.66 20.09 -1.05
C PHE A 20 -6.19 18.62 -1.04
N THR A 21 -4.91 18.36 -1.32
CA THR A 21 -4.31 17.01 -1.33
C THR A 21 -4.02 16.53 0.08
N LYS A 22 -5.07 16.13 0.81
CA LYS A 22 -4.97 15.50 2.14
C LYS A 22 -4.98 13.96 2.10
N VAL A 23 -5.01 13.37 0.91
CA VAL A 23 -5.46 11.97 0.68
C VAL A 23 -4.34 10.93 0.83
N ALA A 24 -3.07 11.34 0.75
CA ALA A 24 -1.94 10.39 0.77
C ALA A 24 -1.75 9.66 2.10
N HIS A 25 -1.95 10.36 3.22
CA HIS A 25 -1.77 9.77 4.54
C HIS A 25 -2.87 8.77 4.87
N GLU A 26 -4.14 9.15 4.63
CA GLU A 26 -5.31 8.29 4.86
C GLU A 26 -5.24 7.00 4.02
N ASN A 27 -4.82 7.09 2.75
CA ASN A 27 -4.65 5.92 1.90
C ASN A 27 -3.54 4.98 2.38
N ALA A 28 -2.46 5.52 2.95
CA ALA A 28 -1.39 4.71 3.54
C ALA A 28 -1.88 3.97 4.79
N GLU A 29 -2.62 4.63 5.67
CA GLU A 29 -3.23 3.98 6.86
C GLU A 29 -4.20 2.86 6.47
N LEU A 30 -5.04 3.08 5.45
CA LEU A 30 -5.95 2.04 4.95
C LEU A 30 -5.21 0.82 4.40
N LEU A 31 -4.05 1.02 3.76
CA LEU A 31 -3.20 -0.08 3.28
C LEU A 31 -2.62 -0.88 4.45
N GLU A 32 -2.17 -0.19 5.49
CA GLU A 32 -1.67 -0.84 6.71
C GLU A 32 -2.77 -1.66 7.40
N VAL A 33 -3.97 -1.11 7.54
CA VAL A 33 -5.13 -1.84 8.10
C VAL A 33 -5.44 -3.11 7.29
N GLU A 34 -5.38 -3.05 5.96
CA GLU A 34 -5.59 -4.20 5.09
C GLU A 34 -4.53 -5.30 5.30
N ILE A 35 -3.26 -4.90 5.39
CA ILE A 35 -2.14 -5.81 5.66
C ILE A 35 -2.32 -6.47 7.03
N ASN A 36 -2.58 -5.68 8.07
CA ASN A 36 -2.75 -6.17 9.44
C ASN A 36 -3.92 -7.15 9.54
N LYS A 37 -5.07 -6.81 8.95
CA LYS A 37 -6.23 -7.71 8.90
C LYS A 37 -5.91 -9.02 8.19
N TRP A 38 -5.12 -8.99 7.13
CA TRP A 38 -4.71 -10.21 6.44
C TRP A 38 -3.76 -11.05 7.31
N LEU A 39 -2.84 -10.43 8.04
CA LEU A 39 -1.94 -11.12 8.97
C LEU A 39 -2.73 -11.77 10.13
N GLU A 40 -3.71 -11.06 10.70
CA GLU A 40 -4.61 -11.60 11.74
C GLU A 40 -5.38 -12.83 11.27
N GLN A 41 -5.80 -12.86 9.99
CA GLN A 41 -6.48 -14.00 9.39
C GLN A 41 -5.55 -15.17 9.06
N ASN A 42 -4.23 -14.95 9.06
CA ASN A 42 -3.22 -15.94 8.71
C ASN A 42 -2.15 -16.06 9.81
N PRO A 43 -2.51 -16.40 11.05
CA PRO A 43 -1.59 -16.34 12.20
C PRO A 43 -0.45 -17.37 12.14
N ASN A 44 -0.57 -18.39 11.29
CA ASN A 44 0.39 -19.50 11.20
C ASN A 44 1.38 -19.38 10.04
N ILE A 45 1.56 -18.18 9.48
CA ILE A 45 2.53 -17.94 8.40
C ILE A 45 3.85 -17.40 8.95
N SER A 46 4.95 -17.76 8.31
CA SER A 46 6.26 -17.17 8.58
C SER A 46 6.61 -16.19 7.47
N ILE A 47 6.58 -14.88 7.77
CA ILE A 47 7.05 -13.85 6.82
C ILE A 47 8.57 -13.96 6.68
N LYS A 48 9.04 -14.10 5.44
CA LYS A 48 10.46 -14.18 5.09
C LYS A 48 11.01 -12.85 4.59
N GLU A 49 10.20 -12.11 3.83
CA GLU A 49 10.59 -10.82 3.26
C GLU A 49 9.36 -9.92 3.11
N ILE A 50 9.58 -8.62 3.33
CA ILE A 50 8.64 -7.55 3.05
C ILE A 50 9.35 -6.54 2.16
N ARG A 51 8.77 -6.22 1.00
CA ARG A 51 9.28 -5.18 0.11
C ARG A 51 8.20 -4.18 -0.23
N GLN A 52 8.48 -2.91 0.05
CA GLN A 52 7.67 -1.80 -0.41
C GLN A 52 8.30 -1.20 -1.67
N THR A 53 7.48 -0.95 -2.67
CA THR A 53 7.85 -0.19 -3.87
C THR A 53 6.79 0.87 -4.14
N GLN A 54 7.19 1.94 -4.80
CA GLN A 54 6.29 3.02 -5.19
C GLN A 54 6.55 3.40 -6.64
N SER A 55 5.49 3.75 -7.37
CA SER A 55 5.58 4.36 -8.70
C SER A 55 4.67 5.59 -8.79
N GLY A 56 4.90 6.42 -9.79
CA GLY A 56 4.19 7.70 -9.96
C GLY A 56 4.78 8.83 -9.11
N GLY A 57 4.04 9.93 -9.00
CA GLY A 57 4.51 11.19 -8.42
C GLY A 57 4.68 12.29 -9.46
N SER A 58 4.69 13.54 -8.98
CA SER A 58 4.64 14.76 -9.78
C SER A 58 3.33 14.93 -10.56
N TRP A 59 3.18 14.30 -11.73
CA TRP A 59 2.01 14.49 -12.63
C TRP A 59 1.11 13.25 -12.74
N LEU A 60 1.52 12.13 -12.14
CA LEU A 60 0.80 10.86 -12.17
C LEU A 60 0.44 10.44 -10.75
N THR A 61 -0.73 9.82 -10.59
CA THR A 61 -1.18 9.21 -9.34
C THR A 61 -0.09 8.34 -8.75
N ALA A 62 0.33 8.64 -7.52
CA ALA A 62 1.30 7.83 -6.81
C ALA A 62 0.64 6.52 -6.38
N LYS A 63 1.31 5.38 -6.59
CA LYS A 63 0.86 4.06 -6.19
C LYS A 63 1.94 3.37 -5.36
N VAL A 64 1.54 2.86 -4.20
CA VAL A 64 2.38 2.02 -3.34
C VAL A 64 1.99 0.57 -3.52
N VAL A 65 3.00 -0.29 -3.55
CA VAL A 65 2.86 -1.75 -3.61
C VAL A 65 3.71 -2.37 -2.50
N VAL A 66 3.09 -3.15 -1.63
CA VAL A 66 3.76 -3.94 -0.58
C VAL A 66 3.67 -5.41 -0.96
N THR A 67 4.81 -6.07 -1.01
CA THR A 67 4.91 -7.50 -1.32
C THR A 67 5.44 -8.25 -0.11
N LEU A 68 4.72 -9.29 0.30
CA LEU A 68 5.10 -10.20 1.37
C LEU A 68 5.43 -11.56 0.78
N TRP A 69 6.60 -12.10 1.11
CA TRP A 69 6.97 -13.49 0.87
C TRP A 69 6.86 -14.26 2.17
N TYR A 70 6.16 -15.39 2.14
CA TYR A 70 5.84 -16.15 3.35
C TYR A 70 5.78 -17.65 3.09
N GLU A 71 5.85 -18.42 4.19
CA GLU A 71 5.63 -19.87 4.23
C GLU A 71 4.43 -20.20 5.10
#